data_AF-A0A2J2H8J4-F1
#
_entry.id   AF-A0A2J2H8J4-F1
#
_cell.length_a   1.000
_cell.length_b   1.000
_cell.length_c   1.000
_cell.angle_alpha   90.00
_cell.angle_beta   90.00
_cell.angle_gamma   90.00
#
_symmetry.space_group_name_H-M   'P 1'
#
loop_
_entity.id
_entity.type
_entity.pdbx_description
1 polymer ?
#
loop_
_entity_poly.entity_id
_entity_poly.type
_entity_poly.pdbx_seq_one_letter_code
_entity_poly.pdbx_strand_id
1 'polypeptide(L)'
;MSAAPWTRVLSIAFYEEPNVGLGKYRLHFNENLFLPREYYEEVLRVLLEPDLVRYYTEPLNASFNNAIAKHVGVDGDNIFSTAGGDEALRLLIQVALHGNRKLLVVEPTYSMPRALAESMGIGIAEVLLRPDYELDVDAVIKAGVDADVVYMCNPNNPTGNLFSRGDVEYVVSKLDSLIIIDEAYAEFAGVSLIDLIRHYDNVAVVRTFSKAWGLAGLRVGYVVASEKVINALRRLSLPHNIPYPSMAMVMRALQLRHYVSESIERMILVREYMIRKIEELGVAPLRTVTNFVTFHAKNPDLVHSELDRRGFVLRNLGGKPLCQDCLRATVPPMPVAERLLDAINEVVRQVR
;
A
#
# COMPACT_ATOMS: atom_id res chain seq x y z
N MET A 1 -18.66 -6.52 39.06
CA MET A 1 -17.54 -7.34 38.52
C MET A 1 -16.97 -6.58 37.34
N SER A 2 -15.66 -6.25 37.34
CA SER A 2 -15.04 -5.64 36.15
C SER A 2 -15.10 -6.64 35.00
N ALA A 3 -15.56 -6.22 33.83
CA ALA A 3 -15.60 -7.08 32.65
C ALA A 3 -14.20 -7.67 32.35
N ALA A 4 -14.16 -8.90 31.83
CA ALA A 4 -12.90 -9.59 31.54
C ALA A 4 -12.06 -8.77 30.54
N PRO A 5 -10.73 -8.64 30.70
CA PRO A 5 -9.92 -7.73 29.89
C PRO A 5 -10.05 -7.88 28.38
N TRP A 6 -10.25 -9.11 27.88
CA TRP A 6 -10.43 -9.38 26.45
C TRP A 6 -11.71 -8.75 25.85
N THR A 7 -12.75 -8.50 26.67
CA THR A 7 -14.00 -7.88 26.20
C THR A 7 -13.81 -6.43 25.74
N ARG A 8 -12.70 -5.78 26.14
CA ARG A 8 -12.32 -4.46 25.63
C ARG A 8 -11.95 -4.48 24.15
N VAL A 9 -11.54 -5.63 23.62
CA VAL A 9 -11.25 -5.78 22.18
C VAL A 9 -12.53 -5.64 21.35
N LEU A 10 -13.70 -5.98 21.93
CA LEU A 10 -14.99 -5.92 21.23
C LEU A 10 -15.45 -4.49 20.91
N SER A 11 -14.86 -3.45 21.53
CA SER A 11 -15.14 -2.05 21.18
C SER A 11 -14.28 -1.51 20.03
N ILE A 12 -13.32 -2.30 19.55
CA ILE A 12 -12.44 -1.93 18.43
C ILE A 12 -13.17 -2.26 17.14
N ALA A 13 -13.26 -1.29 16.22
CA ALA A 13 -13.89 -1.50 14.93
C ALA A 13 -13.11 -2.54 14.10
N PHE A 14 -13.84 -3.43 13.44
CA PHE A 14 -13.21 -4.40 12.53
C PHE A 14 -12.82 -3.71 11.22
N TYR A 15 -11.64 -4.05 10.70
CA TYR A 15 -11.24 -3.64 9.37
C TYR A 15 -11.97 -4.51 8.34
N GLU A 16 -13.12 -4.03 7.89
CA GLU A 16 -13.95 -4.74 6.90
C GLU A 16 -13.46 -4.55 5.47
N GLU A 17 -13.40 -5.65 4.74
CA GLU A 17 -13.15 -5.68 3.31
C GLU A 17 -14.25 -6.49 2.61
N PRO A 18 -14.85 -5.98 1.53
CA PRO A 18 -15.99 -6.63 0.91
C PRO A 18 -15.58 -7.92 0.19
N ASN A 19 -16.36 -8.99 0.35
CA ASN A 19 -16.24 -10.18 -0.48
C ASN A 19 -17.14 -10.05 -1.71
N VAL A 20 -16.54 -9.81 -2.87
CA VAL A 20 -17.27 -9.57 -4.12
C VAL A 20 -17.21 -10.73 -5.13
N GLY A 21 -16.60 -11.85 -4.75
CA GLY A 21 -16.45 -13.03 -5.61
C GLY A 21 -15.68 -12.77 -6.91
N LEU A 22 -15.80 -13.68 -7.88
CA LEU A 22 -15.10 -13.64 -9.19
C LEU A 22 -16.02 -13.28 -10.38
N GLY A 23 -17.32 -13.05 -10.13
CA GLY A 23 -18.31 -12.75 -11.18
C GLY A 23 -18.30 -11.29 -11.65
N LYS A 24 -17.44 -10.44 -11.08
CA LYS A 24 -17.36 -9.00 -11.36
C LYS A 24 -15.91 -8.58 -11.61
N TYR A 25 -15.72 -7.43 -12.27
CA TYR A 25 -14.41 -6.78 -12.37
C TYR A 25 -14.04 -6.19 -11.01
N ARG A 26 -13.07 -6.82 -10.34
CA ARG A 26 -12.53 -6.39 -9.05
C ARG A 26 -11.55 -5.23 -9.24
N LEU A 27 -12.05 -3.99 -9.13
CA LEU A 27 -11.27 -2.77 -9.34
C LEU A 27 -11.11 -1.93 -8.06
N HIS A 28 -11.22 -2.57 -6.89
CA HIS A 28 -11.22 -1.91 -5.58
C HIS A 28 -9.97 -2.23 -4.75
N PHE A 29 -9.11 -3.18 -5.16
CA PHE A 29 -7.93 -3.61 -4.39
C PHE A 29 -6.57 -3.24 -4.97
N ASN A 30 -6.55 -2.58 -6.14
CA ASN A 30 -5.32 -2.17 -6.82
C ASN A 30 -4.43 -3.38 -7.16
N GLU A 31 -5.02 -4.50 -7.54
CA GLU A 31 -4.32 -5.69 -8.04
C GLU A 31 -3.73 -5.41 -9.43
N ASN A 32 -2.60 -6.04 -9.79
CA ASN A 32 -2.05 -5.91 -11.15
C ASN A 32 -2.78 -6.87 -12.10
N LEU A 33 -3.43 -6.30 -13.12
CA LEU A 33 -4.22 -7.01 -14.13
C LEU A 33 -3.53 -7.09 -15.51
N PHE A 34 -2.24 -6.70 -15.59
CA PHE A 34 -1.48 -6.57 -16.84
C PHE A 34 -0.38 -7.62 -17.02
N LEU A 35 -0.07 -8.40 -15.98
CA LEU A 35 0.89 -9.49 -16.06
C LEU A 35 0.31 -10.66 -16.88
N PRO A 36 1.08 -11.20 -17.85
CA PRO A 36 0.56 -12.24 -18.74
C PRO A 36 0.61 -13.61 -18.05
N ARG A 37 -0.05 -14.61 -18.64
CA ARG A 37 -0.17 -15.95 -18.06
C ARG A 37 1.20 -16.63 -17.87
N GLU A 38 2.10 -16.41 -18.82
CA GLU A 38 3.45 -16.99 -18.87
C GLU A 38 4.28 -16.58 -17.64
N TYR A 39 4.11 -15.35 -17.14
CA TYR A 39 4.74 -14.90 -15.90
C TYR A 39 4.32 -15.78 -14.71
N TYR A 40 3.01 -16.03 -14.58
CA TYR A 40 2.49 -16.86 -13.49
C TYR A 40 2.89 -18.33 -13.63
N GLU A 41 2.95 -18.86 -14.85
CA GLU A 41 3.42 -20.24 -15.09
C GLU A 41 4.88 -20.41 -14.67
N GLU A 42 5.74 -19.44 -14.96
CA GLU A 42 7.15 -19.46 -14.54
C GLU A 42 7.31 -19.30 -13.01
N VAL A 43 6.50 -18.44 -12.39
CA VAL A 43 6.50 -18.27 -10.92
C VAL A 43 6.01 -19.54 -10.23
N LEU A 44 4.91 -20.13 -10.68
CA LEU A 44 4.30 -21.31 -10.08
C LEU A 44 5.12 -22.59 -10.27
N ARG A 45 5.97 -22.66 -11.31
CA ARG A 45 6.79 -23.84 -11.59
C ARG A 45 7.69 -24.25 -10.42
N VAL A 46 8.12 -23.30 -9.59
CA VAL A 46 8.97 -23.58 -8.42
C VAL A 46 8.26 -24.40 -7.35
N LEU A 47 6.92 -24.46 -7.35
CA LEU A 47 6.14 -25.21 -6.37
C LEU A 47 6.21 -26.74 -6.55
N LEU A 48 6.86 -27.21 -7.60
CA LEU A 48 7.11 -28.64 -7.80
C LEU A 48 8.17 -29.19 -6.84
N GLU A 49 8.90 -28.32 -6.13
CA GLU A 49 9.90 -28.68 -5.12
C GLU A 49 9.24 -29.05 -3.76
N PRO A 50 9.23 -30.33 -3.34
CA PRO A 50 8.51 -30.76 -2.14
C PRO A 50 9.04 -30.15 -0.83
N ASP A 51 10.31 -29.74 -0.83
CA ASP A 51 10.98 -29.18 0.35
C ASP A 51 10.37 -27.85 0.79
N LEU A 52 9.76 -27.11 -0.15
CA LEU A 52 9.09 -25.84 0.13
C LEU A 52 7.89 -25.98 1.07
N VAL A 53 7.28 -27.17 1.16
CA VAL A 53 6.16 -27.42 2.10
C VAL A 53 6.54 -28.35 3.24
N ARG A 54 7.70 -29.01 3.13
CA ARG A 54 8.19 -29.98 4.13
C ARG A 54 8.98 -29.30 5.25
N TYR A 55 9.79 -28.30 4.93
CA TYR A 55 10.74 -27.71 5.87
C TYR A 55 10.42 -26.26 6.22
N TYR A 56 10.79 -25.86 7.44
CA TYR A 56 10.85 -24.46 7.83
C TYR A 56 11.97 -23.73 7.05
N THR A 57 11.83 -22.42 6.97
CA THR A 57 12.79 -21.52 6.31
C THR A 57 14.00 -21.27 7.20
N GLU A 58 15.04 -20.63 6.65
CA GLU A 58 16.05 -19.98 7.49
C GLU A 58 15.35 -18.99 8.45
N PRO A 59 15.66 -19.00 9.76
CA PRO A 59 15.12 -18.01 10.68
C PRO A 59 15.37 -16.59 10.17
N LEU A 60 14.32 -15.76 10.14
CA LEU A 60 14.35 -14.38 9.64
C LEU A 60 14.78 -14.22 8.17
N ASN A 61 14.84 -15.33 7.41
CA ASN A 61 14.95 -15.38 5.95
C ASN A 61 16.20 -14.67 5.37
N ALA A 62 17.39 -14.89 5.94
CA ALA A 62 18.62 -14.20 5.55
C ALA A 62 18.93 -14.27 4.04
N SER A 63 18.88 -15.47 3.44
CA SER A 63 19.09 -15.65 1.99
C SER A 63 18.08 -14.88 1.14
N PHE A 64 16.82 -14.81 1.58
CA PHE A 64 15.76 -14.06 0.89
C PHE A 64 15.97 -12.55 1.00
N ASN A 65 16.31 -12.06 2.20
CA ASN A 65 16.61 -10.65 2.45
C ASN A 65 17.80 -10.18 1.60
N ASN A 66 18.84 -11.00 1.45
CA ASN A 66 19.99 -10.69 0.58
C ASN A 66 19.60 -10.58 -0.90
N ALA A 67 18.67 -11.41 -1.38
CA ALA A 67 18.17 -11.32 -2.74
C ALA A 67 17.38 -10.01 -2.98
N ILE A 68 16.55 -9.61 -2.01
CA ILE A 68 15.84 -8.32 -2.03
C ILE A 68 16.83 -7.16 -1.97
N ALA A 69 17.82 -7.22 -1.07
CA ALA A 69 18.84 -6.19 -0.89
C ALA A 69 19.58 -5.90 -2.19
N LYS A 70 20.01 -6.98 -2.89
CA LYS A 70 20.60 -6.87 -4.23
C LYS A 70 19.66 -6.26 -5.26
N HIS A 71 18.36 -6.55 -5.18
CA HIS A 71 17.35 -6.01 -6.08
C HIS A 71 17.17 -4.49 -5.89
N VAL A 72 17.16 -4.00 -4.65
CA VAL A 72 16.91 -2.57 -4.35
C VAL A 72 18.18 -1.73 -4.13
N GLY A 73 19.36 -2.35 -4.11
CA GLY A 73 20.65 -1.65 -4.03
C GLY A 73 21.05 -1.19 -2.62
N VAL A 74 20.79 -2.02 -1.61
CA VAL A 74 21.21 -1.82 -0.21
C VAL A 74 21.88 -3.09 0.33
N ASP A 75 22.37 -3.04 1.57
CA ASP A 75 22.95 -4.22 2.23
C ASP A 75 21.87 -5.13 2.82
N GLY A 76 22.18 -6.42 2.96
CA GLY A 76 21.25 -7.42 3.51
C GLY A 76 20.72 -7.07 4.90
N ASP A 77 21.56 -6.42 5.72
CA ASP A 77 21.22 -5.97 7.06
C ASP A 77 20.28 -4.75 7.09
N ASN A 78 20.01 -4.14 5.93
CA ASN A 78 18.99 -3.10 5.78
C ASN A 78 17.61 -3.66 5.40
N ILE A 79 17.47 -4.98 5.24
CA ILE A 79 16.22 -5.61 4.79
C ILE A 79 15.59 -6.45 5.90
N PHE A 80 14.28 -6.31 6.07
CA PHE A 80 13.46 -7.21 6.86
C PHE A 80 12.24 -7.65 6.04
N SER A 81 12.18 -8.92 5.65
CA SER A 81 11.03 -9.46 4.91
C SER A 81 9.83 -9.71 5.84
N THR A 82 8.63 -9.44 5.32
CA THR A 82 7.37 -9.51 6.08
C THR A 82 6.27 -10.25 5.32
N ALA A 83 5.27 -10.75 6.06
CA ALA A 83 4.03 -11.32 5.55
C ALA A 83 3.11 -10.23 4.93
N GLY A 84 3.57 -9.62 3.85
CA GLY A 84 2.95 -8.47 3.21
C GLY A 84 3.31 -7.14 3.88
N GLY A 85 2.83 -6.04 3.29
CA GLY A 85 3.02 -4.70 3.87
C GLY A 85 2.35 -4.52 5.23
N ASP A 86 1.23 -5.20 5.48
CA ASP A 86 0.51 -5.06 6.75
C ASP A 86 1.28 -5.58 7.96
N GLU A 87 2.06 -6.67 7.80
CA GLU A 87 2.96 -7.10 8.89
C GLU A 87 4.10 -6.08 9.09
N ALA A 88 4.63 -5.48 8.02
CA ALA A 88 5.62 -4.41 8.15
C ALA A 88 5.06 -3.24 8.94
N LEU A 89 3.86 -2.76 8.58
CA LEU A 89 3.16 -1.69 9.30
C LEU A 89 2.89 -2.08 10.74
N ARG A 90 2.43 -3.31 11.00
CA ARG A 90 2.20 -3.81 12.36
C ARG A 90 3.47 -3.73 13.21
N LEU A 91 4.59 -4.26 12.73
CA LEU A 91 5.85 -4.29 13.47
C LEU A 91 6.40 -2.88 13.69
N LEU A 92 6.34 -2.00 12.68
CA LEU A 92 6.82 -0.62 12.79
C LEU A 92 5.96 0.22 13.74
N ILE A 93 4.63 0.10 13.67
CA ILE A 93 3.71 0.80 14.58
C ILE A 93 3.83 0.24 16.00
N GLN A 94 4.09 -1.06 16.16
CA GLN A 94 4.31 -1.69 17.47
C GLN A 94 5.51 -1.09 18.23
N VAL A 95 6.47 -0.44 17.54
CA VAL A 95 7.55 0.31 18.18
C VAL A 95 7.02 1.38 19.14
N ALA A 96 5.88 2.02 18.83
CA ALA A 96 5.26 3.00 19.71
C ALA A 96 4.85 2.46 21.09
N LEU A 97 4.68 1.13 21.24
CA LEU A 97 4.44 0.51 22.55
C LEU A 97 5.63 0.63 23.52
N HIS A 98 6.81 0.95 22.99
CA HIS A 98 8.03 1.20 23.75
C HIS A 98 8.34 2.70 23.92
N GLY A 99 7.40 3.57 23.54
CA GLY A 99 7.46 5.02 23.73
C GLY A 99 6.21 5.56 24.41
N ASN A 100 5.75 6.74 23.97
CA ASN A 100 4.57 7.43 24.47
C ASN A 100 3.23 6.89 23.92
N ARG A 101 3.28 5.84 23.10
CA ARG A 101 2.13 5.21 22.42
C ARG A 101 1.39 6.19 21.53
N LYS A 102 2.09 6.94 20.69
CA LYS A 102 1.50 7.92 19.77
C LYS A 102 1.95 7.70 18.33
N LEU A 103 0.98 7.43 17.46
CA LEU A 103 1.13 7.38 16.00
C LEU A 103 0.58 8.68 15.39
N LEU A 104 1.36 9.33 14.54
CA LEU A 104 0.86 10.38 13.64
C LEU A 104 0.54 9.77 12.26
N VAL A 105 -0.66 10.03 11.75
CA VAL A 105 -1.09 9.61 10.40
C VAL A 105 -1.35 10.84 9.54
N VAL A 106 -0.77 10.89 8.34
CA VAL A 106 -1.07 11.92 7.34
C VAL A 106 -2.26 11.46 6.49
N GLU A 107 -3.39 12.15 6.58
CA GLU A 107 -4.68 11.74 6.00
C GLU A 107 -5.12 12.66 4.84
N PRO A 108 -5.95 12.21 3.87
CA PRO A 108 -6.45 10.85 3.72
C PRO A 108 -5.37 9.88 3.27
N THR A 109 -5.29 8.72 3.93
CA THR A 109 -4.37 7.67 3.50
C THR A 109 -4.96 6.26 3.67
N TYR A 110 -4.13 5.22 3.60
CA TYR A 110 -4.51 3.85 3.84
C TYR A 110 -5.04 3.69 5.27
N SER A 111 -6.12 2.94 5.46
CA SER A 111 -6.78 2.83 6.78
C SER A 111 -6.07 1.88 7.76
N MET A 112 -5.20 0.98 7.28
CA MET A 112 -4.59 -0.03 8.14
C MET A 112 -3.72 0.51 9.28
N PRO A 113 -2.89 1.57 9.11
CA PRO A 113 -2.15 2.15 10.21
C PRO A 113 -3.04 2.53 11.41
N ARG A 114 -4.20 3.15 11.15
CA ARG A 114 -5.21 3.48 12.18
C ARG A 114 -5.76 2.22 12.84
N ALA A 115 -6.24 1.25 12.05
CA ALA A 115 -6.79 0.01 12.59
C ALA A 115 -5.77 -0.76 13.44
N LEU A 116 -4.50 -0.79 13.02
CA LEU A 116 -3.41 -1.42 13.77
C LEU A 116 -3.13 -0.68 15.08
N ALA A 117 -3.04 0.65 15.05
CA ALA A 117 -2.82 1.45 16.25
C ALA A 117 -3.95 1.28 17.27
N GLU A 118 -5.21 1.36 16.82
CA GLU A 118 -6.39 1.12 17.66
C GLU A 118 -6.37 -0.28 18.27
N SER A 119 -6.03 -1.31 17.48
CA SER A 119 -5.95 -2.70 17.94
C SER A 119 -4.91 -2.92 19.05
N MET A 120 -3.86 -2.09 19.08
CA MET A 120 -2.78 -2.13 20.05
C MET A 120 -2.93 -1.12 21.21
N GLY A 121 -4.00 -0.30 21.20
CA GLY A 121 -4.20 0.77 22.17
C GLY A 121 -3.16 1.89 22.07
N ILE A 122 -2.72 2.19 20.85
CA ILE A 122 -1.82 3.30 20.52
C ILE A 122 -2.71 4.51 20.15
N GLY A 123 -2.42 5.66 20.77
CA GLY A 123 -3.10 6.92 20.46
C GLY A 123 -2.76 7.40 19.05
N ILE A 124 -3.74 8.00 18.37
CA ILE A 124 -3.58 8.50 17.00
C ILE A 124 -3.71 10.02 17.00
N ALA A 125 -2.70 10.69 16.46
CA ALA A 125 -2.78 12.05 15.97
C ALA A 125 -2.95 12.02 14.46
N GLU A 126 -3.62 13.02 13.90
CA GLU A 126 -3.80 13.14 12.45
C GLU A 126 -3.45 14.56 11.99
N VAL A 127 -2.86 14.62 10.79
CA VAL A 127 -2.66 15.84 10.02
C VAL A 127 -3.25 15.61 8.65
N LEU A 128 -4.05 16.56 8.16
CA LEU A 128 -4.59 16.47 6.82
C LEU A 128 -3.55 16.93 5.80
N LEU A 129 -3.53 16.29 4.63
CA LEU A 129 -2.98 16.85 3.42
C LEU A 129 -3.65 18.19 3.13
N ARG A 130 -2.97 19.03 2.37
CA ARG A 130 -3.57 20.27 1.88
C ARG A 130 -4.72 19.97 0.92
N PRO A 131 -5.61 20.94 0.62
CA PRO A 131 -6.73 20.73 -0.32
C PRO A 131 -6.29 20.33 -1.75
N ASP A 132 -5.04 20.59 -2.13
CA ASP A 132 -4.43 20.14 -3.40
C ASP A 132 -3.80 18.73 -3.30
N TYR A 133 -4.02 18.04 -2.17
CA TYR A 133 -3.48 16.73 -1.80
C TYR A 133 -1.96 16.69 -1.56
N GLU A 134 -1.27 17.82 -1.58
CA GLU A 134 0.15 17.89 -1.25
C GLU A 134 0.39 17.84 0.27
N LEU A 135 1.62 17.50 0.66
CA LEU A 135 2.03 17.37 2.06
C LEU A 135 2.03 18.75 2.76
N ASP A 136 1.36 18.84 3.92
CA ASP A 136 1.50 19.99 4.82
C ASP A 136 2.69 19.77 5.76
N VAL A 137 3.88 20.13 5.27
CA VAL A 137 5.16 19.88 5.94
C VAL A 137 5.22 20.47 7.34
N ASP A 138 4.79 21.72 7.51
CA ASP A 138 4.83 22.42 8.80
C ASP A 138 3.86 21.77 9.81
N ALA A 139 2.66 21.39 9.36
CA ALA A 139 1.69 20.70 10.21
C ALA A 139 2.21 19.31 10.63
N VAL A 140 2.83 18.57 9.72
CA VAL A 140 3.42 17.25 10.02
C VAL A 140 4.55 17.38 11.04
N ILE A 141 5.48 18.31 10.84
CA ILE A 141 6.58 18.53 11.79
C ILE A 141 6.03 18.92 13.16
N LYS A 142 5.10 19.88 13.22
CA LYS A 142 4.51 20.35 14.48
C LYS A 142 3.82 19.23 15.25
N ALA A 143 3.05 18.38 14.58
CA ALA A 143 2.35 17.26 15.21
C ALA A 143 3.27 16.07 15.53
N GLY A 144 4.34 15.92 14.73
CA GLY A 144 5.27 14.79 14.78
C GLY A 144 6.24 14.83 15.95
N VAL A 145 6.57 16.02 16.49
CA VAL A 145 7.51 16.16 17.62
C VAL A 145 7.13 15.29 18.83
N ASP A 146 5.83 15.11 19.06
CA ASP A 146 5.32 14.31 20.18
C ASP A 146 5.02 12.85 19.81
N ALA A 147 5.18 12.46 18.53
CA ALA A 147 4.83 11.13 18.06
C ALA A 147 6.02 10.16 18.17
N ASP A 148 5.75 8.90 18.51
CA ASP A 148 6.78 7.86 18.45
C ASP A 148 6.99 7.36 17.02
N VAL A 149 5.90 7.34 16.24
CA VAL A 149 5.85 6.87 14.86
C VAL A 149 5.07 7.86 14.01
N VAL A 150 5.57 8.16 12.81
CA VAL A 150 4.86 8.95 11.78
C VAL A 150 4.64 8.09 10.55
N TYR A 151 3.40 8.00 10.06
CA TYR A 151 3.07 7.26 8.84
C TYR A 151 2.77 8.22 7.68
N MET A 152 3.50 8.05 6.59
CA MET A 152 3.28 8.70 5.30
C MET A 152 3.23 7.64 4.19
N CYS A 153 2.20 7.65 3.36
CA CYS A 153 2.11 6.80 2.17
C CYS A 153 2.52 7.59 0.93
N ASN A 154 3.49 7.09 0.17
CA ASN A 154 4.06 7.82 -0.97
C ASN A 154 4.52 6.84 -2.09
N PRO A 155 3.88 6.78 -3.27
CA PRO A 155 2.67 7.51 -3.66
C PRO A 155 1.48 7.22 -2.75
N ASN A 156 0.69 8.24 -2.45
CA ASN A 156 -0.38 8.12 -1.47
C ASN A 156 -1.57 7.31 -2.00
N ASN A 157 -2.17 6.52 -1.12
CA ASN A 157 -3.43 5.81 -1.35
C ASN A 157 -4.47 6.35 -0.36
N PRO A 158 -5.55 7.01 -0.79
CA PRO A 158 -6.20 6.79 -2.09
C PRO A 158 -6.02 7.90 -3.13
N THR A 159 -5.31 8.99 -2.86
CA THR A 159 -5.29 10.17 -3.75
C THR A 159 -4.43 9.95 -5.00
N GLY A 160 -3.39 9.13 -4.90
CA GLY A 160 -2.50 8.77 -6.00
C GLY A 160 -1.31 9.70 -6.21
N ASN A 161 -1.26 10.83 -5.51
CA ASN A 161 -0.18 11.81 -5.64
C ASN A 161 1.13 11.32 -5.04
N LEU A 162 2.23 11.88 -5.53
CA LEU A 162 3.59 11.61 -5.09
C LEU A 162 4.12 12.87 -4.39
N PHE A 163 4.45 12.77 -3.12
CA PHE A 163 5.05 13.87 -2.36
C PHE A 163 6.44 14.20 -2.90
N SER A 164 6.79 15.48 -2.83
CA SER A 164 8.14 15.95 -3.16
C SER A 164 9.18 15.27 -2.26
N ARG A 165 10.29 14.83 -2.85
CA ARG A 165 11.44 14.29 -2.11
C ARG A 165 11.95 15.29 -1.07
N GLY A 166 12.02 16.57 -1.44
CA GLY A 166 12.50 17.63 -0.54
C GLY A 166 11.61 17.83 0.67
N ASP A 167 10.29 17.75 0.49
CA ASP A 167 9.32 17.90 1.58
C ASP A 167 9.40 16.72 2.55
N VAL A 168 9.44 15.49 2.03
CA VAL A 168 9.59 14.29 2.86
C VAL A 168 10.92 14.28 3.60
N GLU A 169 12.03 14.60 2.92
CA GLU A 169 13.36 14.68 3.55
C GLU A 169 13.41 15.77 4.62
N TYR A 170 12.75 16.91 4.40
CA TYR A 170 12.69 17.96 5.41
C TYR A 170 11.95 17.50 6.67
N VAL A 171 10.79 16.82 6.53
CA VAL A 171 10.09 16.20 7.67
C VAL A 171 11.01 15.22 8.39
N VAL A 172 11.69 14.34 7.63
CA VAL A 172 12.62 13.34 8.19
C VAL A 172 13.73 13.99 9.01
N SER A 173 14.31 15.08 8.52
CA SER A 173 15.40 15.79 9.19
C SER A 173 15.00 16.50 10.48
N LYS A 174 13.70 16.64 10.77
CA LYS A 174 13.16 17.47 11.86
C LYS A 174 12.56 16.68 13.01
N LEU A 175 12.38 15.37 12.86
CA LEU A 175 11.71 14.53 13.82
C LEU A 175 12.62 13.41 14.30
N ASP A 176 12.56 13.10 15.60
CA ASP A 176 13.23 11.93 16.19
C ASP A 176 12.37 10.66 16.11
N SER A 177 11.08 10.80 15.75
CA SER A 177 10.13 9.70 15.55
C SER A 177 10.62 8.70 14.50
N LEU A 178 10.17 7.45 14.60
CA LEU A 178 10.30 6.50 13.49
C LEU A 178 9.35 6.89 12.36
N ILE A 179 9.88 7.19 11.18
CA ILE A 179 9.11 7.63 10.02
C ILE A 179 8.93 6.46 9.06
N ILE A 180 7.68 6.02 8.94
CA ILE A 180 7.25 5.02 7.98
C ILE A 180 6.92 5.73 6.67
N ILE A 181 7.63 5.36 5.60
CA ILE A 181 7.33 5.74 4.23
C ILE A 181 6.77 4.51 3.52
N ASP A 182 5.45 4.44 3.36
CA ASP A 182 4.77 3.33 2.69
C ASP A 182 4.79 3.53 1.17
N GLU A 183 5.68 2.78 0.53
CA GLU A 183 5.96 2.79 -0.90
C GLU A 183 5.31 1.60 -1.62
N ALA A 184 4.12 1.16 -1.20
CA ALA A 184 3.41 0.05 -1.85
C ALA A 184 3.13 0.25 -3.36
N TYR A 185 3.25 1.49 -3.86
CA TYR A 185 3.02 1.87 -5.26
C TYR A 185 4.25 2.49 -5.94
N ALA A 186 5.43 2.45 -5.32
CA ALA A 186 6.63 3.13 -5.84
C ALA A 186 7.10 2.62 -7.20
N GLU A 187 6.89 1.33 -7.52
CA GLU A 187 7.23 0.79 -8.84
C GLU A 187 6.50 1.50 -9.99
N PHE A 188 5.27 1.99 -9.75
CA PHE A 188 4.49 2.72 -10.76
C PHE A 188 4.94 4.18 -10.92
N ALA A 189 5.51 4.76 -9.86
CA ALA A 189 6.06 6.12 -9.88
C ALA A 189 7.45 6.19 -10.48
N GLY A 190 8.19 5.07 -10.49
CA GLY A 190 9.56 4.99 -11.01
C GLY A 190 10.61 5.65 -10.11
N VAL A 191 10.23 6.10 -8.91
CA VAL A 191 11.11 6.73 -7.93
C VAL A 191 10.84 6.17 -6.54
N SER A 192 11.84 6.28 -5.66
CA SER A 192 11.79 5.76 -4.30
C SER A 192 12.68 6.59 -3.38
N LEU A 193 12.37 6.55 -2.09
CA LEU A 193 13.07 7.21 -0.98
C LEU A 193 13.89 6.21 -0.15
N ILE A 194 14.13 4.99 -0.65
CA ILE A 194 14.97 3.99 0.02
C ILE A 194 16.36 4.54 0.35
N ASP A 195 16.94 5.39 -0.49
CA ASP A 195 18.26 5.96 -0.28
C ASP A 195 18.37 6.86 0.97
N LEU A 196 17.25 7.37 1.50
CA LEU A 196 17.23 8.17 2.72
C LEU A 196 17.79 7.41 3.94
N ILE A 197 17.71 6.08 3.97
CA ILE A 197 18.24 5.28 5.09
C ILE A 197 19.76 5.41 5.25
N ARG A 198 20.47 5.90 4.21
CA ARG A 198 21.91 6.13 4.25
C ARG A 198 22.29 7.38 5.06
N HIS A 199 21.31 8.26 5.26
CA HIS A 199 21.49 9.57 5.90
C HIS A 199 20.69 9.70 7.19
N TYR A 200 19.61 8.92 7.35
CA TYR A 200 18.67 9.02 8.44
C TYR A 200 18.37 7.65 9.06
N ASP A 201 18.71 7.49 10.34
CA ASP A 201 18.54 6.24 11.08
C ASP A 201 17.08 5.92 11.43
N ASN A 202 16.20 6.95 11.40
CA ASN A 202 14.80 6.89 11.80
C ASN A 202 13.83 6.67 10.63
N VAL A 203 14.31 6.33 9.43
CA VAL A 203 13.46 6.04 8.27
C VAL A 203 13.27 4.54 8.10
N ALA A 204 12.02 4.15 7.86
CA ALA A 204 11.64 2.81 7.44
C ALA A 204 10.75 2.87 6.20
N VAL A 205 11.27 2.38 5.06
CA VAL A 205 10.52 2.30 3.81
C VAL A 205 9.83 0.95 3.70
N VAL A 206 8.51 0.93 3.51
CA VAL A 206 7.72 -0.29 3.36
C VAL A 206 7.46 -0.55 1.88
N ARG A 207 7.70 -1.79 1.45
CA ARG A 207 7.49 -2.26 0.08
C ARG A 207 6.67 -3.55 0.04
N THR A 208 6.07 -3.86 -1.10
CA THR A 208 5.27 -5.08 -1.26
C THR A 208 5.36 -5.68 -2.66
N PHE A 209 5.27 -7.01 -2.73
CA PHE A 209 5.07 -7.75 -3.97
C PHE A 209 3.58 -7.85 -4.36
N SER A 210 2.67 -7.22 -3.60
CA SER A 210 1.23 -7.35 -3.83
C SER A 210 0.74 -6.59 -5.06
N LYS A 211 1.33 -5.42 -5.33
CA LYS A 211 0.82 -4.47 -6.33
C LYS A 211 1.52 -4.70 -7.67
N ALA A 212 2.58 -3.96 -7.98
CA ALA A 212 3.27 -4.05 -9.27
C ALA A 212 3.68 -5.48 -9.67
N TRP A 213 4.09 -6.31 -8.71
CA TRP A 213 4.52 -7.69 -8.99
C TRP A 213 3.36 -8.68 -9.22
N GLY A 214 2.11 -8.30 -8.97
CA GLY A 214 0.94 -9.17 -9.17
C GLY A 214 0.84 -10.36 -8.21
N LEU A 215 1.54 -10.31 -7.07
CA LEU A 215 1.64 -11.43 -6.12
C LEU A 215 0.87 -11.17 -4.83
N ALA A 216 -0.27 -10.48 -4.91
CA ALA A 216 -1.09 -10.12 -3.74
C ALA A 216 -1.45 -11.35 -2.88
N GLY A 217 -1.76 -12.49 -3.51
CA GLY A 217 -2.09 -13.73 -2.83
C GLY A 217 -0.93 -14.38 -2.06
N LEU A 218 0.32 -14.01 -2.34
CA LEU A 218 1.49 -14.61 -1.68
C LEU A 218 1.80 -14.02 -0.32
N ARG A 219 1.24 -12.83 -0.02
CA ARG A 219 1.46 -12.08 1.22
C ARG A 219 2.95 -11.90 1.53
N VAL A 220 3.68 -11.27 0.60
CA VAL A 220 5.11 -10.96 0.80
C VAL A 220 5.34 -9.46 0.66
N GLY A 221 6.06 -8.90 1.63
CA GLY A 221 6.53 -7.53 1.67
C GLY A 221 7.90 -7.45 2.32
N TYR A 222 8.42 -6.25 2.46
CA TYR A 222 9.68 -6.00 3.16
C TYR A 222 9.77 -4.57 3.65
N VAL A 223 10.62 -4.37 4.65
CA VAL A 223 11.06 -3.08 5.15
C VAL A 223 12.50 -2.85 4.72
N VAL A 224 12.80 -1.62 4.30
CA VAL A 224 14.16 -1.12 4.07
C VAL A 224 14.44 -0.03 5.10
N ALA A 225 15.41 -0.25 5.99
CA ALA A 225 15.70 0.67 7.09
C ALA A 225 17.17 0.57 7.55
N SER A 226 17.58 1.45 8.46
CA SER A 226 18.87 1.33 9.14
C SER A 226 18.98 -0.02 9.88
N GLU A 227 20.20 -0.55 10.02
CA GLU A 227 20.43 -1.81 10.74
C GLU A 227 19.84 -1.78 12.16
N LYS A 228 19.86 -0.61 12.83
CA LYS A 228 19.26 -0.40 14.15
C LYS A 228 17.76 -0.69 14.14
N VAL A 229 17.03 -0.13 13.17
CA VAL A 229 15.59 -0.37 13.02
C VAL A 229 15.33 -1.84 12.68
N ILE A 230 16.07 -2.42 11.74
CA ILE A 230 15.94 -3.83 11.35
C ILE A 230 16.15 -4.75 12.58
N ASN A 231 17.17 -4.47 13.39
CA ASN A 231 17.42 -5.21 14.63
C ASN A 231 16.29 -5.06 15.66
N ALA A 232 15.61 -3.92 15.73
CA ALA A 232 14.40 -3.77 16.54
C ALA A 232 13.27 -4.66 16.00
N LEU A 233 13.03 -4.66 14.68
CA LEU A 233 12.00 -5.50 14.05
C LEU A 233 12.25 -7.00 14.28
N ARG A 234 13.50 -7.47 14.18
CA ARG A 234 13.90 -8.86 14.48
C ARG A 234 13.49 -9.31 15.89
N ARG A 235 13.41 -8.39 16.87
CA ARG A 235 12.99 -8.67 18.26
C ARG A 235 11.47 -8.69 18.44
N LEU A 236 10.75 -8.03 17.55
CA LEU A 236 9.27 -7.97 17.57
C LEU A 236 8.64 -9.05 16.67
N SER A 237 9.42 -9.64 15.76
CA SER A 237 8.94 -10.61 14.78
C SER A 237 8.96 -12.05 15.26
N LEU A 238 8.21 -12.90 14.56
CA LEU A 238 8.33 -14.35 14.65
C LEU A 238 9.55 -14.84 13.84
N PRO A 239 10.20 -15.95 14.23
CA PRO A 239 11.37 -16.48 13.53
C PRO A 239 11.05 -16.99 12.11
N HIS A 240 9.82 -17.46 11.88
CA HIS A 240 9.32 -17.91 10.57
C HIS A 240 8.00 -17.20 10.27
N ASN A 241 8.10 -16.00 9.69
CA ASN A 241 6.95 -15.12 9.47
C ASN A 241 6.32 -15.28 8.08
N ILE A 242 7.03 -15.84 7.10
CA ILE A 242 6.54 -15.99 5.71
C ILE A 242 6.53 -17.47 5.31
N PRO A 243 5.46 -17.98 4.68
CA PRO A 243 5.46 -19.30 4.09
C PRO A 243 6.60 -19.47 3.07
N TYR A 244 7.35 -20.56 3.17
CA TYR A 244 8.46 -20.84 2.26
C TYR A 244 8.04 -20.84 0.77
N PRO A 245 6.90 -21.43 0.36
CA PRO A 245 6.47 -21.40 -1.04
C PRO A 245 6.30 -19.96 -1.57
N SER A 246 5.79 -19.05 -0.73
CA SER A 246 5.62 -17.64 -1.08
C SER A 246 6.96 -16.96 -1.36
N MET A 247 7.97 -17.18 -0.53
CA MET A 247 9.31 -16.62 -0.75
C MET A 247 9.97 -17.17 -2.01
N ALA A 248 9.87 -18.49 -2.25
CA ALA A 248 10.44 -19.11 -3.44
C ALA A 248 9.82 -18.55 -4.73
N MET A 249 8.50 -18.38 -4.77
CA MET A 249 7.79 -17.75 -5.88
C MET A 249 8.22 -16.29 -6.09
N VAL A 250 8.41 -15.51 -5.02
CA VAL A 250 8.92 -14.14 -5.12
C VAL A 250 10.36 -14.11 -5.62
N MET A 251 11.24 -15.01 -5.14
CA MET A 251 12.61 -15.12 -5.65
C MET A 251 12.63 -15.40 -7.15
N ARG A 252 11.72 -16.24 -7.64
CA ARG A 252 11.56 -16.46 -9.09
C ARG A 252 11.07 -15.21 -9.79
N ALA A 253 10.06 -14.53 -9.24
CA ALA A 253 9.54 -13.29 -9.80
C ALA A 253 10.60 -12.19 -9.94
N LEU A 254 11.52 -12.04 -8.97
CA LEU A 254 12.64 -11.09 -9.05
C LEU A 254 13.53 -11.29 -10.30
N GLN A 255 13.65 -12.53 -10.78
CA GLN A 255 14.38 -12.85 -12.02
C GLN A 255 13.58 -12.50 -13.29
N LEU A 256 12.27 -12.32 -13.15
CA LEU A 256 11.29 -12.06 -14.21
C LEU A 256 10.88 -10.58 -14.27
N ARG A 257 11.70 -9.67 -13.73
CA ARG A 257 11.42 -8.22 -13.64
C ARG A 257 11.01 -7.53 -14.95
N HIS A 258 11.37 -8.10 -16.10
CA HIS A 258 11.00 -7.56 -17.41
C HIS A 258 9.47 -7.61 -17.63
N TYR A 259 8.81 -8.71 -17.25
CA TYR A 259 7.34 -8.81 -17.28
C TYR A 259 6.67 -7.73 -16.45
N VAL A 260 7.21 -7.45 -15.26
CA VAL A 260 6.69 -6.41 -14.36
C VAL A 260 6.85 -5.03 -14.99
N SER A 261 8.03 -4.73 -15.54
CA SER A 261 8.32 -3.44 -16.20
C SER A 261 7.39 -3.20 -17.39
N GLU A 262 7.25 -4.19 -18.29
CA GLU A 262 6.32 -4.13 -19.43
C GLU A 262 4.85 -4.03 -18.99
N SER A 263 4.48 -4.63 -17.86
CA SER A 263 3.12 -4.51 -17.31
C SER A 263 2.84 -3.09 -16.80
N ILE A 264 3.82 -2.44 -16.18
CA ILE A 264 3.73 -1.07 -15.68
C ILE A 264 3.60 -0.09 -16.85
N GLU A 265 4.42 -0.23 -17.89
CA GLU A 265 4.35 0.61 -19.09
C GLU A 265 2.96 0.55 -19.74
N ARG A 266 2.41 -0.65 -19.94
CA ARG A 266 1.06 -0.84 -20.48
C ARG A 266 -0.02 -0.26 -19.57
N MET A 267 0.11 -0.44 -18.25
CA MET A 267 -0.84 0.10 -17.28
C MET A 267 -0.85 1.63 -17.30
N ILE A 268 0.32 2.27 -17.34
CA ILE A 268 0.44 3.74 -17.42
C ILE A 268 -0.30 4.27 -18.64
N LEU A 269 -0.15 3.65 -19.82
CA LEU A 269 -0.89 4.06 -21.02
C LEU A 269 -2.41 4.04 -20.82
N VAL A 270 -2.94 3.01 -20.15
CA VAL A 270 -4.38 2.92 -19.86
C VAL A 270 -4.79 3.90 -18.77
N ARG A 271 -3.96 4.14 -17.75
CA ARG A 271 -4.21 5.14 -16.71
C ARG A 271 -4.36 6.53 -17.33
N GLU A 272 -3.42 6.94 -18.18
CA GLU A 272 -3.47 8.25 -18.84
C GLU A 272 -4.69 8.36 -19.79
N TYR A 273 -5.06 7.26 -20.44
CA TYR A 273 -6.30 7.20 -21.23
C TYR A 273 -7.55 7.40 -20.36
N MET A 274 -7.64 6.68 -19.24
CA MET A 274 -8.76 6.80 -18.30
C MET A 274 -8.89 8.21 -17.72
N ILE A 275 -7.78 8.83 -17.31
CA ILE A 275 -7.78 10.21 -16.78
C ILE A 275 -8.41 11.17 -17.80
N ARG A 276 -7.89 11.19 -19.04
CA ARG A 276 -8.43 12.06 -20.10
C ARG A 276 -9.91 11.80 -20.38
N LYS A 277 -10.32 10.52 -20.43
CA LYS A 277 -11.72 10.17 -20.68
C LYS A 277 -12.63 10.58 -19.53
N ILE A 278 -12.22 10.41 -18.28
CA ILE A 278 -12.98 10.87 -17.11
C ILE A 278 -13.19 12.39 -17.17
N GLU A 279 -12.15 13.16 -17.54
CA GLU A 279 -12.25 14.61 -17.74
C GLU A 279 -13.24 14.98 -18.85
N GLU A 280 -13.20 14.30 -20.01
CA GLU A 280 -14.14 14.49 -21.12
C GLU A 280 -15.61 14.25 -20.71
N LEU A 281 -15.86 13.39 -19.71
CA LEU A 281 -17.19 13.14 -19.15
C LEU A 281 -17.67 14.25 -18.20
N GLY A 282 -16.84 15.27 -17.95
CA GLY A 282 -17.11 16.35 -16.99
C GLY A 282 -17.00 15.88 -15.54
N VAL A 283 -16.18 14.86 -15.30
CA VAL A 283 -15.82 14.35 -13.97
C VAL A 283 -14.38 14.75 -13.68
N ALA A 284 -14.06 15.15 -12.45
CA ALA A 284 -12.72 15.58 -12.08
C ALA A 284 -11.90 14.40 -11.52
N PRO A 285 -10.87 13.88 -12.22
CA PRO A 285 -9.92 12.94 -11.65
C PRO A 285 -8.87 13.66 -10.79
N LEU A 286 -8.29 12.92 -9.84
CA LEU A 286 -7.11 13.34 -9.10
C LEU A 286 -5.83 12.95 -9.85
N ARG A 287 -4.77 13.75 -9.65
CA ARG A 287 -3.44 13.45 -10.18
C ARG A 287 -2.91 12.17 -9.53
N THR A 288 -2.46 11.23 -10.35
CA THR A 288 -2.00 9.92 -9.86
C THR A 288 -0.78 9.41 -10.62
N VAL A 289 0.16 8.82 -9.88
CA VAL A 289 1.29 8.05 -10.46
C VAL A 289 1.20 6.55 -10.14
N THR A 290 0.05 6.09 -9.65
CA THR A 290 -0.16 4.71 -9.18
C THR A 290 -0.82 3.82 -10.24
N ASN A 291 -1.30 2.65 -9.85
CA ASN A 291 -2.14 1.76 -10.68
C ASN A 291 -3.64 1.92 -10.44
N PHE A 292 -4.06 3.07 -9.93
CA PHE A 292 -5.47 3.42 -9.77
C PHE A 292 -5.70 4.89 -10.14
N VAL A 293 -6.94 5.21 -10.46
CA VAL A 293 -7.43 6.57 -10.65
C VAL A 293 -8.51 6.83 -9.62
N THR A 294 -8.35 7.93 -8.89
CA THR A 294 -9.39 8.47 -8.00
C THR A 294 -10.06 9.64 -8.69
N PHE A 295 -11.38 9.75 -8.60
CA PHE A 295 -12.15 10.80 -9.24
C PHE A 295 -13.36 11.18 -8.39
N HIS A 296 -13.78 12.44 -8.50
CA HIS A 296 -14.96 12.95 -7.83
C HIS A 296 -16.24 12.40 -8.49
N ALA A 297 -17.28 12.15 -7.72
CA ALA A 297 -18.56 11.68 -8.21
C ALA A 297 -19.67 12.41 -7.43
N LYS A 298 -20.64 12.97 -8.16
CA LYS A 298 -21.89 13.43 -7.53
C LYS A 298 -22.63 12.20 -6.99
N ASN A 299 -23.09 12.26 -5.73
CA ASN A 299 -23.73 11.14 -5.05
C ASN A 299 -22.90 9.85 -5.17
N PRO A 300 -21.68 9.80 -4.60
CA PRO A 300 -20.72 8.72 -4.80
C PRO A 300 -21.31 7.35 -4.43
N ASP A 301 -22.17 7.26 -3.42
CA ASP A 301 -22.83 6.01 -3.01
C ASP A 301 -23.75 5.44 -4.11
N LEU A 302 -24.51 6.32 -4.78
CA LEU A 302 -25.39 5.93 -5.88
C LEU A 302 -24.59 5.49 -7.10
N VAL A 303 -23.57 6.28 -7.46
CA VAL A 303 -22.68 5.95 -8.59
C VAL A 303 -21.95 4.63 -8.34
N HIS A 304 -21.41 4.44 -7.14
CA HIS A 304 -20.76 3.20 -6.71
C HIS A 304 -21.70 2.00 -6.81
N SER A 305 -22.91 2.11 -6.25
CA SER A 305 -23.91 1.05 -6.28
C SER A 305 -24.34 0.68 -7.69
N GLU A 306 -24.49 1.66 -8.58
CA GLU A 306 -24.90 1.41 -9.96
C GLU A 306 -23.78 0.78 -10.80
N LEU A 307 -22.53 1.23 -10.62
CA LEU A 307 -21.37 0.58 -11.23
C LEU A 307 -21.21 -0.87 -10.73
N ASP A 308 -21.46 -1.12 -9.43
CA ASP A 308 -21.42 -2.46 -8.86
C ASP A 308 -22.49 -3.39 -9.49
N ARG A 309 -23.72 -2.89 -9.71
CA ARG A 309 -24.77 -3.64 -10.44
C ARG A 309 -24.39 -3.97 -11.87
N ARG A 310 -23.62 -3.09 -12.51
CA ARG A 310 -23.06 -3.26 -13.86
C ARG A 310 -21.80 -4.13 -13.91
N GLY A 311 -21.38 -4.67 -12.76
CA GLY A 311 -20.28 -5.62 -12.66
C GLY A 311 -18.91 -4.98 -12.43
N PHE A 312 -18.83 -3.69 -12.07
CA PHE A 312 -17.58 -3.01 -11.75
C PHE A 312 -17.52 -2.67 -10.26
N VAL A 313 -16.62 -3.34 -9.53
CA VAL A 313 -16.46 -3.11 -8.10
C VAL A 313 -15.35 -2.08 -7.88
N LEU A 314 -15.74 -0.84 -7.60
CA LEU A 314 -14.83 0.26 -7.25
C LEU A 314 -14.71 0.40 -5.74
N ARG A 315 -13.76 1.22 -5.27
CA ARG A 315 -13.67 1.63 -3.87
C ARG A 315 -14.39 2.96 -3.67
N ASN A 316 -15.39 2.97 -2.80
CA ASN A 316 -16.01 4.20 -2.30
C ASN A 316 -15.15 4.79 -1.18
N LEU A 317 -14.85 6.10 -1.26
CA LEU A 317 -13.99 6.81 -0.31
C LEU A 317 -14.76 7.77 0.60
N GLY A 318 -16.10 7.71 0.64
CA GLY A 318 -16.94 8.63 1.41
C GLY A 318 -16.58 8.81 2.89
N GLY A 319 -15.97 7.79 3.50
CA GLY A 319 -15.47 7.83 4.89
C GLY A 319 -14.07 8.45 5.07
N LYS A 320 -13.42 8.94 4.02
CA LYS A 320 -12.07 9.52 4.06
C LYS A 320 -12.13 11.05 4.03
N PRO A 321 -11.33 11.74 4.87
CA PRO A 321 -11.25 13.20 4.82
C PRO A 321 -10.76 13.64 3.43
N LEU A 322 -11.25 14.78 2.93
CA LEU A 322 -10.93 15.31 1.60
C LEU A 322 -11.31 14.41 0.40
N CYS A 323 -11.99 13.29 0.64
CA CYS A 323 -12.41 12.32 -0.38
C CYS A 323 -13.88 11.89 -0.21
N GLN A 324 -14.70 12.70 0.46
CA GLN A 324 -16.09 12.37 0.76
C GLN A 324 -16.95 12.14 -0.49
N ASP A 325 -16.57 12.77 -1.60
CA ASP A 325 -17.21 12.64 -2.91
C ASP A 325 -16.36 11.84 -3.90
N CYS A 326 -15.37 11.06 -3.45
CA CYS A 326 -14.47 10.35 -4.35
C CYS A 326 -14.78 8.85 -4.50
N LEU A 327 -14.57 8.33 -5.71
CA LEU A 327 -14.43 6.91 -6.01
C LEU A 327 -13.02 6.63 -6.51
N ARG A 328 -12.49 5.44 -6.19
CA ARG A 328 -11.22 4.94 -6.72
C ARG A 328 -11.43 3.68 -7.53
N ALA A 329 -10.88 3.66 -8.73
CA ALA A 329 -10.85 2.51 -9.62
C ALA A 329 -9.41 2.07 -9.86
N THR A 330 -9.12 0.79 -9.64
CA THR A 330 -7.92 0.13 -10.16
C THR A 330 -7.93 0.24 -11.68
N VAL A 331 -6.80 0.61 -12.28
CA VAL A 331 -6.64 0.67 -13.74
C VAL A 331 -6.70 -0.77 -14.28
N PRO A 332 -7.67 -1.10 -15.15
CA PRO A 332 -7.75 -2.42 -15.77
C PRO A 332 -7.17 -2.41 -17.20
N PRO A 333 -7.03 -3.57 -17.87
CA PRO A 333 -6.65 -3.62 -19.28
C PRO A 333 -7.63 -2.83 -20.17
N MET A 334 -7.14 -2.29 -21.29
CA MET A 334 -7.89 -1.34 -22.14
C MET A 334 -9.34 -1.78 -22.46
N PRO A 335 -9.62 -3.03 -22.88
CA PRO A 335 -11.01 -3.42 -23.19
C PRO A 335 -11.96 -3.33 -21.98
N VAL A 336 -11.45 -3.55 -20.76
CA VAL A 336 -12.23 -3.40 -19.52
C VAL A 336 -12.35 -1.91 -19.16
N ALA A 337 -11.30 -1.12 -19.38
CA ALA A 337 -11.29 0.31 -19.12
C ALA A 337 -12.34 1.03 -19.98
N GLU A 338 -12.45 0.70 -21.27
CA GLU A 338 -13.47 1.25 -22.16
C GLU A 338 -14.89 0.95 -21.65
N ARG A 339 -15.18 -0.31 -21.30
CA ARG A 339 -16.49 -0.67 -20.73
C ARG A 339 -16.78 0.02 -19.40
N LEU A 340 -15.77 0.22 -18.56
CA LEU A 340 -15.91 0.98 -17.32
C LEU A 340 -16.24 2.45 -17.61
N LEU A 341 -15.56 3.08 -18.57
CA LEU A 341 -15.78 4.48 -18.94
C LEU A 341 -17.18 4.69 -19.54
N ASP A 342 -17.65 3.75 -20.38
CA ASP A 342 -19.01 3.75 -20.89
C ASP A 342 -20.04 3.67 -19.74
N ALA A 343 -19.82 2.76 -18.79
CA ALA A 343 -20.67 2.65 -17.61
C ALA A 343 -20.64 3.94 -16.76
N ILE A 344 -19.47 4.55 -16.53
CA ILE A 344 -19.35 5.83 -15.82
C ILE A 344 -20.14 6.92 -16.54
N ASN A 345 -20.03 7.05 -17.87
CA ASN A 345 -20.74 8.04 -18.66
C ASN A 345 -22.27 7.89 -18.54
N GLU A 346 -22.78 6.66 -18.64
CA GLU A 346 -24.21 6.39 -18.50
C GLU A 346 -24.72 6.76 -17.10
N VAL A 347 -24.01 6.35 -16.06
CA VAL A 347 -24.42 6.60 -14.67
C VAL A 347 -24.33 8.08 -14.32
N VAL A 348 -23.25 8.76 -14.71
CA VAL A 348 -23.09 10.20 -14.46
C VAL A 348 -24.18 11.01 -15.15
N ARG A 349 -24.66 10.60 -16.34
CA ARG A 349 -25.81 11.26 -17.00
C ARG A 349 -27.14 11.05 -16.29
N GLN A 350 -27.33 9.93 -15.60
CA GLN A 350 -28.56 9.63 -14.86
C GLN A 350 -28.64 10.35 -13.50
N VAL A 351 -27.48 10.72 -12.94
CA VAL A 351 -27.35 11.38 -11.63
C VAL A 351 -27.21 12.91 -11.76
N ARG A 352 -27.06 13.43 -12.98
CA ARG A 352 -27.20 14.86 -13.29
C ARG A 352 -28.67 15.25 -13.30
#